data_AF-A0A1E3LYJ9-F1
#
_entry.id   AF-A0A1E3LYJ9-F1
#
_cell.length_a   1.000
_cell.length_b   1.000
_cell.length_c   1.000
_cell.angle_alpha   90.00
_cell.angle_beta   90.00
_cell.angle_gamma   90.00
#
_symmetry.space_group_name_H-M   'P 1'
#
loop_
_entity.id
_entity.type
_entity.pdbx_description
1 polymer ?
#
loop_
_entity_poly.entity_id
_entity_poly.type
_entity_poly.pdbx_seq_one_letter_code
_entity_poly.pdbx_strand_id
1 'polypeptide(L)' 'MAKVLSQFVITPNGTGEYILNLEDDDGEAVEFVASYEQLDLIAEALQEQLDGDEENVLAVDDESDLVDRA' A
#
# COMPACT_ATOMS: atom_id res chain seq x y z
N MET A 1 -17.32 -4.86 6.34
CA MET A 1 -16.54 -3.65 6.04
C MET A 1 -15.11 -4.10 5.80
N ALA A 2 -14.38 -3.44 4.91
CA ALA A 2 -12.95 -3.72 4.73
C ALA A 2 -12.19 -3.22 5.96
N LYS A 3 -11.19 -3.99 6.41
CA LYS A 3 -10.30 -3.59 7.49
C LYS A 3 -9.33 -2.52 6.99
N VAL A 4 -8.98 -1.56 7.84
CA VAL A 4 -7.99 -0.52 7.52
C VAL A 4 -6.60 -1.07 7.81
N LEU A 5 -5.69 -0.94 6.85
CA LEU A 5 -4.30 -1.39 7.01
C LEU A 5 -3.54 -0.37 7.86
N SER A 6 -3.06 -0.81 9.01
CA SER A 6 -2.27 0.00 9.94
C SER A 6 -0.77 -0.11 9.65
N GLN A 7 -0.28 -1.33 9.45
CA GLN A 7 1.14 -1.59 9.20
C GLN A 7 1.37 -2.66 8.14
N PHE A 8 2.40 -2.46 7.32
CA PHE A 8 2.87 -3.41 6.32
C PHE A 8 4.38 -3.65 6.48
N VAL A 9 4.79 -4.92 6.62
CA VAL A 9 6.20 -5.31 6.77
C VAL A 9 6.53 -6.49 5.88
N ILE A 10 7.63 -6.40 5.13
CA ILE A 10 8.19 -7.52 4.36
C ILE A 10 9.54 -7.92 4.96
N THR A 11 9.71 -9.19 5.32
CA THR A 11 10.97 -9.74 5.82
C THR A 11 11.43 -10.96 5.02
N PRO A 12 12.72 -11.09 4.69
CA PRO A 12 13.23 -12.31 4.07
C PRO A 12 13.20 -13.46 5.08
N ASN A 13 12.75 -14.66 4.65
CA ASN A 13 12.62 -15.82 5.54
C ASN A 13 13.88 -16.71 5.60
N GLY A 14 14.91 -16.39 4.80
CA GLY A 14 16.16 -17.13 4.75
C GLY A 14 16.16 -18.40 3.87
N THR A 15 15.02 -18.80 3.30
CA THR A 15 14.90 -19.90 2.32
C THR A 15 14.80 -19.39 0.87
N GLY A 16 14.88 -18.07 0.67
CA GLY A 16 14.73 -17.43 -0.64
C GLY A 16 13.33 -16.89 -0.91
N GLU A 17 12.44 -16.95 0.09
CA GLU A 17 11.10 -16.37 0.05
C GLU A 17 11.00 -15.22 1.06
N TYR A 18 9.83 -14.59 1.10
CA TYR A 18 9.55 -13.41 1.90
C TYR A 18 8.26 -13.60 2.69
N ILE A 19 8.26 -13.07 3.91
CA ILE A 19 7.08 -13.00 4.76
C ILE A 19 6.51 -11.60 4.66
N LEU A 20 5.23 -11.50 4.33
CA LEU A 20 4.46 -10.26 4.36
C LEU A 20 3.56 -10.29 5.59
N ASN A 21 3.69 -9.28 6.44
CA ASN A 21 2.83 -9.07 7.58
C ASN A 21 1.99 -7.81 7.35
N LEU A 22 0.67 -7.99 7.40
CA LEU A 22 -0.33 -6.94 7.30
C LEU A 22 -1.07 -6.85 8.63
N GLU A 23 -0.87 -5.75 9.35
CA GLU A 23 -1.58 -5.47 10.60
C GLU A 23 -2.69 -4.45 10.35
N ASP A 24 -3.89 -4.73 10.86
CA ASP A 24 -5.00 -3.78 10.85
C ASP A 24 -4.99 -2.85 12.07
N ASP A 25 -5.86 -1.82 12.06
CA ASP A 25 -5.94 -0.85 13.17
C ASP A 25 -6.48 -1.45 14.48
N ASP A 26 -7.02 -2.66 14.45
CA ASP A 26 -7.43 -3.41 15.65
C ASP A 26 -6.27 -4.24 16.24
N GLY A 27 -5.09 -4.22 15.58
CA GLY A 27 -3.90 -4.96 15.96
C GLY A 27 -3.93 -6.44 15.54
N GLU A 28 -4.87 -6.84 14.68
CA GLU A 28 -4.87 -8.19 14.10
C GLU A 28 -3.92 -8.23 12.89
N ALA A 29 -2.94 -9.14 12.95
CA ALA A 29 -1.97 -9.34 11.88
C ALA A 29 -2.29 -10.59 11.04
N VAL A 30 -2.16 -10.46 9.72
CA VAL A 30 -2.21 -11.56 8.77
C VAL A 30 -0.84 -11.74 8.13
N GLU A 31 -0.35 -12.98 8.16
CA GLU A 31 0.96 -13.37 7.62
C GLU A 31 0.79 -14.13 6.30
N PHE A 32 1.58 -13.76 5.29
CA PHE A 32 1.68 -14.46 4.02
C PHE A 32 3.13 -14.79 3.69
N VAL A 33 3.35 -15.92 3.01
CA VAL A 33 4.64 -16.25 2.40
C VAL A 33 4.53 -16.02 0.89
N ALA A 34 5.47 -15.27 0.32
CA ALA A 34 5.53 -14.97 -1.09
C ALA A 34 6.96 -15.16 -1.65
N SER A 35 7.05 -15.57 -2.91
CA SER A 35 8.31 -15.60 -3.64
C SER A 35 8.72 -14.20 -4.12
N TYR A 36 9.98 -14.06 -4.58
CA TYR A 36 10.45 -12.83 -5.22
C TYR A 36 9.56 -12.41 -6.40
N GLU A 37 9.21 -13.36 -7.28
CA GLU A 37 8.36 -13.10 -8.45
C GLU A 37 6.96 -12.63 -8.03
N GLN A 38 6.42 -13.17 -6.94
CA GLN A 38 5.13 -12.72 -6.42
C GLN A 38 5.20 -11.32 -5.80
N LEU A 39 6.30 -10.98 -5.14
CA LEU A 39 6.51 -9.61 -4.66
C LEU A 39 6.60 -8.60 -5.82
N ASP A 40 7.23 -8.99 -6.92
CA ASP A 40 7.33 -8.16 -8.13
C ASP A 40 5.93 -7.88 -8.70
N LEU A 41 5.09 -8.92 -8.82
CA LEU A 41 3.70 -8.77 -9.26
C LEU A 41 2.86 -7.90 -8.30
N ILE A 42 3.08 -8.03 -6.99
CA ILE A 42 2.41 -7.18 -6.00
C ILE A 42 2.84 -5.72 -6.16
N ALA A 43 4.13 -5.47 -6.36
CA ALA A 43 4.65 -4.13 -6.57
C ALA A 43 4.07 -3.50 -7.85
N GLU A 44 4.04 -4.24 -8.96
CA GLU A 44 3.45 -3.79 -10.23
C GLU A 44 1.97 -3.43 -10.07
N ALA A 45 1.17 -4.29 -9.46
CA ALA A 45 -0.26 -4.04 -9.25
C ALA A 45 -0.53 -2.83 -8.34
N LEU A 46 0.31 -2.62 -7.31
CA LEU A 46 0.22 -1.43 -6.46
C LEU A 46 0.55 -0.17 -7.27
N GLN A 47 1.56 -0.22 -8.13
CA GLN A 47 1.98 0.91 -8.94
C GLN A 47 0.91 1.27 -9.98
N GLU A 48 0.34 0.30 -10.68
CA GLU A 48 -0.76 0.50 -11.63
C GLU A 48 -1.97 1.17 -10.97
N GLN A 49 -2.32 0.74 -9.75
CA GLN A 49 -3.42 1.35 -9.00
C GLN A 49 -3.08 2.78 -8.57
N LEU A 50 -1.87 3.05 -8.07
CA LEU A 50 -1.45 4.39 -7.67
C LEU A 50 -1.41 5.35 -8.85
N ASP A 51 -0.91 4.92 -10.01
CA ASP A 51 -0.87 5.72 -11.23
C ASP A 51 -2.29 6.02 -11.74
N GLY A 52 -3.20 5.05 -11.67
CA GLY A 52 -4.61 5.26 -12.01
C GLY A 52 -5.35 6.18 -11.04
N ASP A 53 -5.02 6.08 -9.75
CA ASP A 53 -5.58 6.95 -8.71
C ASP A 53 -4.93 8.33 -8.68
N GLU A 54 -3.71 8.53 -9.21
CA GLU A 54 -3.05 9.84 -9.31
C GLU A 54 -3.90 10.83 -10.13
N GLU A 55 -4.59 10.37 -11.18
CA GLU A 55 -5.57 11.17 -11.94
C GLU A 55 -6.73 11.66 -11.05
N ASN A 56 -7.03 10.95 -9.96
CA ASN A 56 -8.12 11.23 -9.02
C ASN A 56 -7.63 11.96 -7.75
N VAL A 57 -6.42 11.66 -7.26
CA VAL A 57 -5.78 12.26 -6.07
C VAL A 57 -5.26 13.67 -6.35
N LEU A 58 -4.69 13.92 -7.54
CA LEU A 58 -4.31 15.26 -7.98
C LEU A 58 -5.51 16.19 -8.15
N ALA A 59 -6.73 15.65 -8.32
CA ALA A 59 -7.95 16.45 -8.38
C ALA A 59 -8.46 16.89 -6.99
N VAL A 60 -7.93 16.34 -5.89
CA VAL A 60 -8.37 16.65 -4.52
C VAL A 60 -7.45 17.63 -3.79
N ASP A 61 -6.20 17.79 -4.24
CA ASP A 61 -5.22 18.71 -3.61
C ASP A 61 -5.25 20.15 -4.19
N ASP A 62 -5.92 20.36 -5.33
CA ASP A 62 -6.02 21.67 -6.00
C ASP A 62 -7.13 22.61 -5.42
N GLU A 63 -7.97 22.14 -4.49
CA GLU A 63 -9.02 22.98 -3.88
C GLU A 63 -8.61 23.66 -2.56
N SER A 64 -7.44 23.34 -1.99
CA SER A 64 -6.98 23.89 -0.70
C SER A 64 -6.09 25.13 -0.78
N ASP A 65 -5.59 25.53 -1.96
CA ASP A 65 -4.55 26.58 -2.07
C ASP A 65 -5.03 27.90 -2.72
N LEU A 66 -6.33 28.10 -2.90
CA LEU A 66 -6.91 29.35 -3.46
C LEU A 66 -7.39 30.37 -2.42
N VAL A 67 -7.12 30.17 -1.12
CA VAL A 67 -7.74 30.98 -0.03
C VAL A 67 -6.82 32.02 0.63
N ASP A 68 -5.57 32.19 0.18
CA ASP A 68 -4.61 33.15 0.80
C ASP A 68 -4.18 34.30 -0.13
N ARG A 69 -5.15 34.88 -0.86
CA ARG A 69 -5.03 36.21 -1.46
C ARG A 69 -6.34 36.98 -1.36
N ALA A 70 -6.60 37.55 -0.19
CA ALA A 70 -7.60 38.61 0.01
C ALA A 70 -7.01 39.76 0.83
#